data_AF-A0A023GJW7-F1
#
_entry.id   AF-A0A023GJW7-F1
#
_cell.length_a   1.000
_cell.length_b   1.000
_cell.length_c   1.000
_cell.angle_alpha   90.00
_cell.angle_beta   90.00
_cell.angle_gamma   90.00
#
_symmetry.space_group_name_H-M   'P 1'
#
loop_
_entity.id
_entity.type
_entity.pdbx_description
1 polymer ?
#
loop_
_entity_poly.entity_id
_entity_poly.type
_entity_poly.pdbx_seq_one_letter_code
_entity_poly.pdbx_strand_id
1 'polypeptide(L)'
;GGWHSFSGTSSLLQTSFNFINSIIGSGVVGVAYALRQAGFGMGLILLIMFAVVTDYSLCILIKAGIATGTSTYQDLVQAAFGLPGFYMLTFMQFIYPFIAMISYNVIIGDTVTKVFVRIFKVTPDSILGNRHFIVIMASLLVTLPLSLHRNISKLNKVSLVSLIIILAILGFVVVRIGTFADAVPSLPGSYMFADKGITKAIGVIAFAYMCHHNSFLLFAALKDPTQRRWNKVTHISLALSCCIIVLFGIGGYVSFNVYSQGDLFENYCKDDDIANVARLLFTLTIMLTYPIECFVTREVLDNAFFVTRFPSNLVRHIIMTLFIVLTTFAFSTLTDCLGIVLELNGVLAAIPLAYILPAATYLKVENGPLLSWAKIPALMLAVCGAAVAICGTVVSILDISAGVSCSHGADMHYCIVPAANITT
;
A
#
# COMPACT_ATOMS: atom_id res chain seq x y z
N GLY A 1 -12.82 26.99 -14.20
CA GLY A 1 -13.53 27.54 -13.03
C GLY A 1 -13.98 26.52 -12.01
N GLY A 2 -13.36 25.33 -11.89
CA GLY A 2 -13.81 24.28 -10.94
C GLY A 2 -13.13 24.29 -9.55
N TRP A 3 -11.95 24.90 -9.41
CA TRP A 3 -11.15 24.79 -8.19
C TRP A 3 -11.33 25.94 -7.19
N HIS A 4 -11.81 27.10 -7.65
CA HIS A 4 -12.01 28.29 -6.80
C HIS A 4 -13.21 28.18 -5.83
N SER A 5 -14.02 27.13 -5.92
CA SER A 5 -15.14 26.88 -5.00
C SER A 5 -14.80 25.97 -3.83
N PHE A 6 -13.61 25.34 -3.80
CA PHE A 6 -13.18 24.51 -2.67
C PHE A 6 -12.44 25.37 -1.64
N SER A 7 -13.09 25.66 -0.51
CA SER A 7 -12.45 26.28 0.65
C SER A 7 -11.66 25.24 1.46
N GLY A 8 -10.60 24.70 0.86
CA GLY A 8 -9.67 23.80 1.55
C GLY A 8 -9.16 24.45 2.85
N THR A 9 -9.28 23.74 3.97
CA THR A 9 -8.91 24.27 5.30
C THR A 9 -7.57 23.73 5.80
N SER A 10 -6.99 22.73 5.13
CA SER A 10 -5.79 22.05 5.60
C SER A 10 -4.53 22.84 5.28
N SER A 11 -3.65 23.00 6.27
CA SER A 11 -2.33 23.60 6.06
C SER A 11 -1.42 22.65 5.26
N LEU A 12 -0.34 23.20 4.67
CA LEU A 12 0.65 22.41 3.93
C LEU A 12 1.21 21.24 4.76
N LEU A 13 1.49 21.50 6.04
CA LEU A 13 2.02 20.49 6.96
C LEU A 13 1.00 19.38 7.23
N GLN A 14 -0.25 19.74 7.51
CA GLN A 14 -1.33 18.76 7.73
C GLN A 14 -1.58 17.91 6.49
N THR A 15 -1.65 18.53 5.31
CA THR A 15 -1.80 17.79 4.05
C THR A 15 -0.60 16.86 3.81
N SER A 16 0.63 17.30 4.13
CA SER A 16 1.82 16.46 4.00
C SER A 16 1.76 15.25 4.93
N PHE A 17 1.39 15.42 6.21
CA PHE A 17 1.25 14.29 7.13
C PHE A 17 0.15 13.32 6.74
N ASN A 18 -0.99 13.83 6.26
CA ASN A 18 -2.03 12.97 5.71
C ASN A 18 -1.52 12.19 4.49
N PHE A 19 -0.73 12.84 3.63
CA PHE A 19 -0.20 12.19 2.44
C PHE A 19 0.87 11.14 2.77
N ILE A 20 1.75 11.41 3.74
CA ILE A 20 2.73 10.45 4.27
C ILE A 20 2.03 9.18 4.77
N ASN A 21 0.96 9.34 5.55
CA ASN A 21 0.18 8.18 6.02
C ASN A 21 -0.47 7.40 4.87
N SER A 22 -0.94 8.10 3.85
CA SER A 22 -1.47 7.46 2.64
C SER A 22 -0.39 6.70 1.84
N ILE A 23 0.89 7.06 1.96
CA ILE A 23 2.00 6.39 1.27
C ILE A 23 2.50 5.19 2.09
N ILE A 24 2.83 5.38 3.37
CA ILE A 24 3.53 4.34 4.14
C ILE A 24 2.64 3.10 4.36
N GLY A 25 1.34 3.32 4.60
CA GLY A 25 0.28 2.30 4.57
C GLY A 25 0.66 0.90 5.07
N SER A 26 0.07 -0.13 4.46
CA SER A 26 0.49 -1.53 4.66
C SER A 26 1.67 -1.93 3.80
N GLY A 27 1.96 -1.22 2.71
CA GLY A 27 2.97 -1.64 1.74
C GLY A 27 4.38 -1.75 2.31
N VAL A 28 4.64 -1.03 3.41
CA VAL A 28 5.94 -1.06 4.10
C VAL A 28 6.35 -2.45 4.61
N VAL A 29 5.41 -3.32 5.00
CA VAL A 29 5.77 -4.67 5.50
C VAL A 29 6.24 -5.62 4.41
N GLY A 30 5.87 -5.36 3.15
CA GLY A 30 6.34 -6.15 2.00
C GLY A 30 7.72 -5.73 1.48
N VAL A 31 8.30 -4.64 1.98
CA VAL A 31 9.50 -4.04 1.38
C VAL A 31 10.74 -4.93 1.56
N ALA A 32 10.92 -5.55 2.73
CA ALA A 32 12.01 -6.48 2.97
C ALA A 32 11.93 -7.71 2.04
N TYR A 33 10.71 -8.20 1.80
CA TYR A 33 10.46 -9.23 0.81
C TYR A 33 10.78 -8.77 -0.62
N ALA A 34 10.44 -7.53 -0.98
CA ALA A 34 10.82 -6.97 -2.28
C ALA A 34 12.35 -6.92 -2.46
N LEU A 35 13.11 -6.55 -1.42
CA LEU A 35 14.58 -6.59 -1.45
C LEU A 35 15.11 -8.03 -1.63
N ARG A 36 14.49 -9.01 -0.98
CA ARG A 36 14.80 -10.42 -1.20
C ARG A 36 14.56 -10.84 -2.65
N GLN A 37 13.42 -10.49 -3.22
CA GLN A 37 13.08 -10.90 -4.59
C GLN A 37 13.94 -10.21 -5.65
N ALA A 38 14.27 -8.93 -5.49
CA ALA A 38 15.11 -8.21 -6.44
C ALA A 38 16.61 -8.48 -6.28
N GLY A 39 17.06 -8.95 -5.12
CA GLY A 39 18.42 -8.77 -4.64
C GLY A 39 18.56 -7.46 -3.87
N PHE A 40 19.39 -7.46 -2.83
CA PHE A 40 19.53 -6.34 -1.88
C PHE A 40 19.92 -5.03 -2.57
N GLY A 41 20.96 -5.05 -3.42
CA GLY A 41 21.46 -3.85 -4.10
C GLY A 41 20.44 -3.26 -5.09
N MET A 42 19.92 -4.11 -5.99
CA MET A 42 18.93 -3.73 -6.99
C MET A 42 17.62 -3.29 -6.33
N GLY A 43 17.16 -3.99 -5.30
CA GLY A 43 15.98 -3.61 -4.55
C GLY A 43 16.06 -2.21 -3.94
N LEU A 44 17.22 -1.83 -3.38
CA LEU A 44 17.44 -0.46 -2.86
C LEU A 44 17.42 0.59 -3.97
N ILE A 45 18.04 0.30 -5.12
CA ILE A 45 17.98 1.17 -6.29
C ILE A 45 16.53 1.35 -6.76
N LEU A 46 15.76 0.26 -6.84
CA LEU A 46 14.36 0.28 -7.22
C LEU A 46 13.52 1.11 -6.24
N LEU A 47 13.74 1.00 -4.92
CA LEU A 47 13.01 1.79 -3.93
C LEU A 47 13.20 3.31 -4.12
N ILE A 48 14.44 3.75 -4.37
CA ILE A 48 14.75 5.17 -4.59
C ILE A 48 14.20 5.61 -5.95
N MET A 49 14.36 4.79 -6.99
CA MET A 49 13.86 5.08 -8.33
C MET A 49 12.33 5.23 -8.32
N PHE A 50 11.61 4.34 -7.65
CA PHE A 50 10.15 4.40 -7.50
C PHE A 50 9.70 5.66 -6.75
N ALA A 51 10.41 6.09 -5.72
CA ALA A 51 10.11 7.37 -5.05
C ALA A 51 10.18 8.55 -6.02
N VAL A 52 11.23 8.60 -6.85
CA VAL A 52 11.44 9.69 -7.84
C VAL A 52 10.35 9.68 -8.92
N VAL A 53 10.01 8.52 -9.49
CA VAL A 53 8.98 8.46 -10.55
C VAL A 53 7.57 8.68 -10.00
N THR A 54 7.29 8.26 -8.76
CA THR A 54 6.03 8.55 -8.07
C THR A 54 5.87 10.05 -7.83
N ASP A 55 6.91 10.71 -7.33
CA ASP A 55 6.93 12.16 -7.12
C ASP A 55 6.63 12.92 -8.42
N TYR A 56 7.38 12.60 -9.49
CA TYR A 56 7.16 13.18 -10.81
C TYR A 56 5.73 12.96 -11.31
N SER A 57 5.24 11.72 -11.22
CA SER A 57 3.91 11.34 -11.68
C SER A 57 2.79 12.11 -10.96
N LEU A 58 2.88 12.26 -9.63
CA LEU A 58 1.91 13.01 -8.83
C LEU A 58 1.89 14.50 -9.19
N CYS A 59 3.06 15.07 -9.51
CA CYS A 59 3.15 16.46 -9.95
C CYS A 59 2.49 16.68 -11.30
N ILE A 60 2.75 15.81 -12.29
CA ILE A 60 2.13 15.94 -13.63
C ILE A 60 0.63 15.63 -13.60
N LEU A 61 0.18 14.74 -12.71
CA LEU A 61 -1.24 14.40 -12.55
C LEU A 61 -2.08 15.63 -12.16
N ILE A 62 -1.68 16.31 -11.09
CA ILE A 62 -2.37 17.53 -10.64
C ILE A 62 -2.17 18.67 -11.64
N LYS A 63 -1.01 18.78 -12.29
CA LYS A 63 -0.79 19.78 -13.34
C LYS A 63 -1.78 19.60 -14.49
N ALA A 64 -2.01 18.37 -14.93
CA ALA A 64 -2.99 18.05 -15.96
C ALA A 64 -4.42 18.39 -15.49
N GLY A 65 -4.78 18.05 -14.25
CA GLY A 65 -6.09 18.39 -13.66
C GLY A 65 -6.35 19.89 -13.53
N ILE A 66 -5.33 20.69 -13.22
CA ILE A 66 -5.44 22.16 -13.21
C ILE A 66 -5.61 22.68 -14.65
N ALA A 67 -4.86 22.16 -15.62
CA ALA A 67 -4.91 22.59 -17.01
C ALA A 67 -6.26 22.28 -17.68
N THR A 68 -6.89 21.14 -17.35
CA THR A 68 -8.25 20.79 -17.83
C THR A 68 -9.36 21.40 -16.98
N GLY A 69 -9.05 21.94 -15.80
CA GLY A 69 -10.03 22.50 -14.87
C GLY A 69 -10.93 21.46 -14.20
N THR A 70 -10.52 20.19 -14.18
CA THR A 70 -11.25 19.04 -13.60
C THR A 70 -10.88 18.84 -12.14
N SER A 71 -11.84 18.48 -11.28
CA SER A 71 -11.65 18.33 -9.82
C SER A 71 -11.44 16.89 -9.33
N THR A 72 -11.60 15.89 -10.19
CA THR A 72 -11.38 14.48 -9.86
C THR A 72 -10.47 13.81 -10.89
N TYR A 73 -9.88 12.68 -10.51
CA TYR A 73 -9.07 11.90 -11.44
C TYR A 73 -9.93 11.30 -12.57
N GLN A 74 -11.16 10.87 -12.25
CA GLN A 74 -12.12 10.35 -13.23
C GLN A 74 -12.46 11.40 -14.29
N ASP A 75 -12.74 12.63 -13.88
CA ASP A 75 -13.03 13.74 -14.79
C ASP A 75 -11.83 14.07 -15.67
N LEU A 76 -10.60 14.05 -15.11
CA LEU A 76 -9.38 14.29 -15.88
C LEU A 76 -9.21 13.24 -16.99
N VAL A 77 -9.33 11.96 -16.66
CA VAL A 77 -9.18 10.89 -17.65
C VAL A 77 -10.32 10.93 -18.66
N GLN A 78 -11.55 11.26 -18.24
CA GLN A 78 -12.68 11.46 -19.14
C GLN A 78 -12.45 12.63 -20.11
N ALA A 79 -11.88 13.74 -19.63
CA ALA A 79 -11.53 14.88 -20.47
C ALA A 79 -10.44 14.53 -21.51
N ALA A 80 -9.49 13.65 -21.15
CA ALA A 80 -8.40 13.26 -22.04
C ALA A 80 -8.76 12.14 -23.04
N PHE A 81 -9.56 11.16 -22.60
CA PHE A 81 -9.79 9.89 -23.33
C PHE A 81 -11.27 9.51 -23.49
N GLY A 82 -12.20 10.37 -23.05
CA GLY A 82 -13.63 10.13 -23.12
C GLY A 82 -14.13 9.04 -22.16
N LEU A 83 -15.34 8.53 -22.43
CA LEU A 83 -16.00 7.51 -21.61
C LEU A 83 -15.21 6.20 -21.47
N PRO A 84 -14.51 5.67 -22.50
CA PRO A 84 -13.68 4.47 -22.31
C PRO A 84 -12.60 4.66 -21.25
N GLY A 85 -11.95 5.82 -21.25
CA GLY A 85 -10.96 6.18 -20.23
C GLY A 85 -11.59 6.30 -18.84
N PHE A 86 -12.77 6.91 -18.74
CA PHE A 86 -13.52 7.02 -17.48
C PHE A 86 -13.81 5.64 -16.86
N TYR A 87 -14.37 4.70 -17.63
CA TYR A 87 -14.69 3.36 -17.11
C TYR A 87 -13.44 2.56 -16.75
N MET A 88 -12.39 2.64 -17.58
CA MET A 88 -11.11 2.00 -17.29
C MET A 88 -10.51 2.53 -15.98
N LEU A 89 -10.41 3.85 -15.80
CA LEU A 89 -9.89 4.43 -14.56
C LEU A 89 -10.76 4.04 -13.36
N THR A 90 -12.08 4.13 -13.49
CA THR A 90 -13.03 3.79 -12.43
C THR A 90 -12.84 2.34 -11.97
N PHE A 91 -12.68 1.40 -12.91
CA PHE A 91 -12.36 0.02 -12.57
C PHE A 91 -11.02 -0.11 -11.82
N MET A 92 -9.98 0.58 -12.27
CA MET A 92 -8.66 0.55 -11.61
C MET A 92 -8.68 1.20 -10.22
N GLN A 93 -9.41 2.29 -10.05
CA GLN A 93 -9.62 2.94 -8.75
C GLN A 93 -10.51 2.13 -7.81
N PHE A 94 -11.31 1.20 -8.32
CA PHE A 94 -12.03 0.23 -7.50
C PHE A 94 -11.12 -0.94 -7.10
N ILE A 95 -10.41 -1.55 -8.06
CA ILE A 95 -9.67 -2.78 -7.82
C ILE A 95 -8.46 -2.57 -6.90
N TYR A 96 -7.76 -1.43 -7.01
CA TYR A 96 -6.59 -1.13 -6.19
C TYR A 96 -6.90 -1.13 -4.66
N PRO A 97 -7.79 -0.27 -4.16
CA PRO A 97 -8.11 -0.22 -2.73
C PRO A 97 -8.85 -1.48 -2.28
N PHE A 98 -9.60 -2.14 -3.16
CA PHE A 98 -10.25 -3.41 -2.87
C PHE A 98 -9.22 -4.51 -2.55
N ILE A 99 -8.18 -4.67 -3.37
CA ILE A 99 -7.11 -5.64 -3.12
C ILE A 99 -6.25 -5.22 -1.91
N ALA A 100 -6.04 -3.91 -1.71
CA ALA A 100 -5.39 -3.42 -0.49
C ALA A 100 -6.16 -3.83 0.79
N MET A 101 -7.49 -3.73 0.80
CA MET A 101 -8.29 -4.19 1.93
C MET A 101 -8.22 -5.70 2.14
N ILE A 102 -8.09 -6.49 1.07
CA ILE A 102 -7.81 -7.93 1.18
C ILE A 102 -6.47 -8.16 1.90
N SER A 103 -5.42 -7.44 1.51
CA SER A 103 -4.10 -7.56 2.14
C SER A 103 -4.12 -7.12 3.61
N TYR A 104 -4.94 -6.13 3.97
CA TYR A 104 -5.13 -5.70 5.35
C TYR A 104 -5.74 -6.81 6.22
N ASN A 105 -6.74 -7.52 5.70
CA ASN A 105 -7.34 -8.67 6.39
C ASN A 105 -6.35 -9.82 6.57
N VAL A 106 -5.52 -10.10 5.56
CA VAL A 106 -4.43 -11.09 5.64
C VAL A 106 -3.45 -10.73 6.75
N ILE A 107 -2.95 -9.48 6.77
CA ILE A 107 -2.04 -8.97 7.81
C ILE A 107 -2.65 -9.08 9.20
N ILE A 108 -3.93 -8.69 9.37
CA ILE A 108 -4.62 -8.80 10.67
C ILE A 108 -4.64 -10.26 11.12
N GLY A 109 -4.95 -11.19 10.23
CA GLY A 109 -4.92 -12.62 10.52
C GLY A 109 -3.53 -13.09 10.97
N ASP A 110 -2.49 -12.78 10.20
CA ASP A 110 -1.12 -13.24 10.44
C ASP A 110 -0.57 -12.70 11.77
N THR A 111 -0.77 -11.41 12.02
CA THR A 111 -0.28 -10.71 13.21
C THR A 111 -1.07 -11.03 14.48
N VAL A 112 -2.40 -10.91 14.45
CA VAL A 112 -3.24 -11.00 15.66
C VAL A 112 -3.33 -12.44 16.14
N THR A 113 -3.35 -13.43 15.23
CA THR A 113 -3.32 -14.84 15.62
C THR A 113 -2.09 -15.17 16.45
N LYS A 114 -0.88 -14.70 16.07
CA LYS A 114 0.35 -14.90 16.86
C LYS A 114 0.26 -14.27 18.24
N VAL A 115 -0.28 -13.05 18.32
CA VAL A 115 -0.48 -12.35 19.59
C VAL A 115 -1.47 -13.11 20.49
N PHE A 116 -2.58 -13.60 19.93
CA PHE A 116 -3.60 -14.33 20.68
C PHE A 116 -3.07 -15.68 21.19
N VAL A 117 -2.36 -16.42 20.34
CA VAL A 117 -1.67 -17.66 20.74
C VAL A 117 -0.71 -17.40 21.90
N ARG A 118 0.07 -16.30 21.85
CA ARG A 118 0.99 -15.92 22.94
C ARG A 118 0.27 -15.53 24.24
N ILE A 119 -0.72 -14.65 24.17
CA ILE A 119 -1.40 -14.09 25.37
C ILE A 119 -2.30 -15.14 26.04
N PHE A 120 -3.11 -15.85 25.26
CA PHE A 120 -4.07 -16.81 25.80
C PHE A 120 -3.50 -18.22 25.93
N LYS A 121 -2.25 -18.46 25.49
CA LYS A 121 -1.58 -19.76 25.53
C LYS A 121 -2.41 -20.88 24.89
N VAL A 122 -3.08 -20.55 23.79
CA VAL A 122 -3.98 -21.46 23.06
C VAL A 122 -3.24 -22.17 21.93
N THR A 123 -3.68 -23.37 21.56
CA THR A 123 -3.14 -24.09 20.40
C THR A 123 -3.65 -23.48 19.09
N PRO A 124 -2.92 -23.65 17.97
CA PRO A 124 -3.38 -23.22 16.65
C PRO A 124 -4.74 -23.80 16.24
N ASP A 125 -5.09 -24.99 16.75
CA ASP A 125 -6.37 -25.66 16.48
C ASP A 125 -7.56 -25.06 17.25
N SER A 126 -7.29 -24.18 18.21
CA SER A 126 -8.35 -23.50 18.96
C SER A 126 -9.02 -22.40 18.13
N ILE A 127 -10.24 -22.02 18.50
CA ILE A 127 -10.98 -20.93 17.85
C ILE A 127 -10.17 -19.62 17.85
N LEU A 128 -9.47 -19.31 18.95
CA LEU A 128 -8.64 -18.11 19.08
C LEU A 128 -7.27 -18.24 18.38
N GLY A 129 -6.85 -19.46 18.05
CA GLY A 129 -5.69 -19.74 17.19
C GLY A 129 -6.04 -19.78 15.70
N ASN A 130 -7.33 -19.82 15.35
CA ASN A 130 -7.77 -19.88 13.97
C ASN A 130 -7.74 -18.49 13.30
N ARG A 131 -6.89 -18.36 12.28
CA ARG A 131 -6.73 -17.12 11.49
C ARG A 131 -8.04 -16.58 10.95
N HIS A 132 -8.89 -17.40 10.34
CA HIS A 132 -10.16 -16.93 9.76
C HIS A 132 -11.10 -16.39 10.83
N PHE A 133 -11.17 -17.04 12.01
CA PHE A 133 -11.97 -16.53 13.12
C PHE A 133 -11.50 -15.16 13.58
N ILE A 134 -10.18 -14.95 13.71
CA ILE A 134 -9.59 -13.67 14.09
C ILE A 134 -9.92 -12.57 13.08
N VAL A 135 -9.79 -12.88 11.78
CA VAL A 135 -10.14 -11.92 10.72
C VAL A 135 -11.63 -11.58 10.73
N ILE A 136 -12.53 -12.57 10.93
CA ILE A 136 -13.98 -12.33 11.07
C ILE A 136 -14.25 -11.40 12.26
N MET A 137 -13.68 -11.74 13.42
CA MET A 137 -13.87 -10.99 14.65
C MET A 137 -13.38 -9.54 14.49
N ALA A 138 -12.17 -9.34 13.97
CA ALA A 138 -11.63 -8.03 13.66
C ALA A 138 -12.50 -7.26 12.66
N SER A 139 -13.00 -7.95 11.64
CA SER A 139 -13.82 -7.33 10.60
C SER A 139 -15.16 -6.85 11.14
N LEU A 140 -15.87 -7.70 11.90
CA LEU A 140 -17.20 -7.39 12.42
C LEU A 140 -17.15 -6.39 13.59
N LEU A 141 -16.17 -6.50 14.48
CA LEU A 141 -16.11 -5.71 15.71
C LEU A 141 -15.38 -4.37 15.52
N VAL A 142 -14.49 -4.26 14.53
CA VAL A 142 -13.64 -3.07 14.36
C VAL A 142 -13.80 -2.46 12.97
N THR A 143 -13.44 -3.18 11.90
CA THR A 143 -13.35 -2.55 10.56
C THR A 143 -14.72 -2.16 10.01
N LEU A 144 -15.75 -2.97 10.21
CA LEU A 144 -17.11 -2.69 9.75
C LEU A 144 -17.74 -1.47 10.47
N PRO A 145 -17.76 -1.39 11.83
CA PRO A 145 -18.25 -0.20 12.52
C PRO A 145 -17.53 1.08 12.10
N LEU A 146 -16.20 1.02 11.97
CA LEU A 146 -15.41 2.17 11.52
C LEU A 146 -15.72 2.56 10.07
N SER A 147 -15.94 1.61 9.17
CA SER A 147 -16.27 1.86 7.76
C SER A 147 -17.69 2.40 7.56
N LEU A 148 -18.60 2.13 8.51
CA LEU A 148 -19.95 2.69 8.53
C LEU A 148 -19.99 4.15 8.98
N HIS A 149 -18.97 4.65 9.68
CA HIS A 149 -18.91 6.05 10.07
C HIS A 149 -18.80 6.98 8.85
N ARG A 150 -19.72 7.95 8.75
CA ARG A 150 -19.81 8.90 7.64
C ARG A 150 -18.80 10.05 7.69
N ASN A 151 -18.31 10.41 8.88
CA ASN A 151 -17.48 11.60 9.10
C ASN A 151 -16.00 11.23 9.18
N ILE A 152 -15.34 11.16 8.03
CA ILE A 152 -13.89 10.91 7.91
C ILE A 152 -13.05 12.09 8.39
N SER A 153 -13.64 13.28 8.51
CA SER A 153 -12.95 14.50 8.97
C SER A 153 -12.33 14.38 10.38
N LYS A 154 -12.77 13.41 11.21
CA LYS A 154 -12.13 13.11 12.51
C LYS A 154 -10.80 12.35 12.38
N LEU A 155 -10.51 11.73 11.23
CA LEU A 155 -9.25 11.00 10.96
C LEU A 155 -8.05 11.93 10.73
N ASN A 156 -8.26 13.22 10.44
CA ASN A 156 -7.17 14.20 10.33
C ASN A 156 -6.39 14.41 11.64
N LYS A 157 -7.01 14.16 12.81
CA LYS A 157 -6.29 14.16 14.10
C LYS A 157 -5.56 12.84 14.36
N VAL A 158 -5.96 11.78 13.66
CA VAL A 158 -5.41 10.42 13.79
C VAL A 158 -4.14 10.26 12.95
N SER A 159 -3.97 11.03 11.87
CA SER A 159 -2.79 10.93 10.99
C SER A 159 -1.46 11.21 11.70
N LEU A 160 -1.40 12.20 12.60
CA LEU A 160 -0.20 12.45 13.40
C LEU A 160 0.12 11.28 14.33
N VAL A 161 -0.90 10.71 14.96
CA VAL A 161 -0.75 9.55 15.87
C VAL A 161 -0.26 8.32 15.07
N SER A 162 -0.84 8.08 13.90
CA SER A 162 -0.44 7.02 12.97
C SER A 162 1.04 7.13 12.58
N LEU A 163 1.52 8.33 12.27
CA LEU A 163 2.93 8.56 11.95
C LEU A 163 3.85 8.24 13.15
N ILE A 164 3.46 8.62 14.36
CA ILE A 164 4.23 8.29 15.57
C ILE A 164 4.28 6.76 15.78
N ILE A 165 3.16 6.06 15.58
CA ILE A 165 3.10 4.60 15.68
C ILE A 165 4.03 3.94 14.65
N ILE A 166 3.98 4.39 13.40
CA ILE A 166 4.86 3.90 12.32
C ILE A 166 6.34 4.11 12.69
N LEU A 167 6.69 5.29 13.22
CA LEU A 167 8.07 5.57 13.65
C LEU A 167 8.49 4.71 14.86
N ALA A 168 7.57 4.42 15.78
CA ALA A 168 7.83 3.51 16.89
C ALA A 168 8.07 2.07 16.40
N ILE A 169 7.27 1.60 15.43
CA ILE A 169 7.47 0.31 14.77
C ILE A 169 8.81 0.29 14.03
N LEU A 170 9.17 1.37 13.33
CA LEU A 170 10.47 1.48 12.67
C LEU A 170 11.61 1.37 13.69
N GLY A 171 11.51 2.07 14.82
CA GLY A 171 12.46 1.97 15.92
C GLY A 171 12.60 0.54 16.43
N PHE A 172 11.48 -0.18 16.60
CA PHE A 172 11.47 -1.60 16.94
C PHE A 172 12.23 -2.44 15.89
N VAL A 173 11.95 -2.27 14.60
CA VAL A 173 12.63 -3.01 13.52
C VAL A 173 14.13 -2.75 13.56
N VAL A 174 14.55 -1.49 13.74
CA VAL A 174 15.97 -1.12 13.83
C VAL A 174 16.65 -1.73 15.06
N VAL A 175 16.01 -1.69 16.23
CA VAL A 175 16.55 -2.30 17.46
C VAL A 175 16.69 -3.82 17.29
N ARG A 176 15.72 -4.47 16.63
CA ARG A 176 15.75 -5.92 16.42
C ARG A 176 16.80 -6.41 15.44
N ILE A 177 17.39 -5.54 14.63
CA ILE A 177 18.58 -5.87 13.82
C ILE A 177 19.67 -6.45 14.73
N GLY A 178 19.97 -5.82 15.86
CA GLY A 178 21.02 -6.26 16.78
C GLY A 178 20.75 -7.60 17.47
N THR A 179 19.53 -8.14 17.37
CA THR A 179 19.19 -9.46 17.92
C THR A 179 19.05 -10.54 16.86
N PHE A 180 18.53 -10.20 15.68
CA PHE A 180 18.23 -11.17 14.63
C PHE A 180 19.30 -11.27 13.54
N ALA A 181 20.08 -10.22 13.28
CA ALA A 181 21.11 -10.24 12.24
C ALA A 181 22.18 -11.33 12.47
N ASP A 182 22.53 -11.58 13.74
CA ASP A 182 23.48 -12.64 14.11
C ASP A 182 22.81 -14.00 14.33
N ALA A 183 21.55 -14.00 14.79
CA ALA A 183 20.81 -15.23 15.11
C ALA A 183 20.27 -15.94 13.86
N VAL A 184 20.01 -15.21 12.77
CA VAL A 184 19.50 -15.76 11.52
C VAL A 184 20.68 -16.14 10.63
N PRO A 185 20.82 -17.42 10.25
CA PRO A 185 21.96 -17.86 9.44
C PRO A 185 21.92 -17.20 8.05
N SER A 186 23.08 -16.70 7.61
CA SER A 186 23.24 -16.26 6.23
C SER A 186 23.41 -17.47 5.31
N LEU A 187 22.60 -17.54 4.24
CA LEU A 187 22.66 -18.59 3.23
C LEU A 187 23.28 -18.07 1.92
N PRO A 188 23.74 -18.95 1.02
CA PRO A 188 24.08 -18.57 -0.34
C PRO A 188 22.90 -17.82 -0.99
N GLY A 189 23.13 -16.56 -1.36
CA GLY A 189 22.10 -15.67 -1.88
C GLY A 189 21.76 -14.46 -0.98
N SER A 190 22.19 -14.47 0.28
CA SER A 190 22.14 -13.27 1.12
C SER A 190 22.96 -12.13 0.51
N TYR A 191 22.43 -10.91 0.54
CA TYR A 191 23.08 -9.69 0.06
C TYR A 191 23.48 -9.70 -1.43
N MET A 192 22.88 -10.56 -2.26
CA MET A 192 23.08 -10.51 -3.70
C MET A 192 22.73 -9.13 -4.25
N PHE A 193 23.50 -8.65 -5.23
CA PHE A 193 23.19 -7.36 -5.86
C PHE A 193 21.85 -7.43 -6.62
N ALA A 194 21.64 -8.46 -7.43
CA ALA A 194 20.42 -8.65 -8.20
C ALA A 194 20.02 -10.14 -8.26
N ASP A 195 18.72 -10.42 -8.28
CA ASP A 195 18.14 -11.76 -8.40
C ASP A 195 17.01 -11.76 -9.47
N LYS A 196 16.49 -12.95 -9.81
CA LYS A 196 15.49 -13.15 -10.88
C LYS A 196 14.11 -12.62 -10.54
N GLY A 197 13.83 -12.33 -9.27
CA GLY A 197 12.53 -11.84 -8.78
C GLY A 197 12.32 -10.33 -8.89
N ILE A 198 13.14 -9.61 -9.67
CA ILE A 198 13.02 -8.15 -9.87
C ILE A 198 11.59 -7.74 -10.25
N THR A 199 10.93 -8.48 -11.14
CA THR A 199 9.56 -8.16 -11.56
C THR A 199 8.57 -8.23 -10.39
N LYS A 200 8.72 -9.22 -9.51
CA LYS A 200 7.89 -9.37 -8.31
C LYS A 200 8.12 -8.22 -7.34
N ALA A 201 9.39 -7.88 -7.12
CA ALA A 201 9.78 -6.77 -6.28
C ALA A 201 9.21 -5.44 -6.79
N ILE A 202 9.21 -5.21 -8.11
CA ILE A 202 8.62 -4.02 -8.71
C ILE A 202 7.11 -3.94 -8.39
N GLY A 203 6.37 -5.04 -8.46
CA GLY A 203 4.97 -5.07 -8.04
C GLY A 203 4.79 -4.64 -6.59
N VAL A 204 5.52 -5.26 -5.67
CA VAL A 204 5.43 -4.94 -4.24
C VAL A 204 5.83 -3.48 -3.94
N ILE A 205 6.89 -2.97 -4.58
CA ILE A 205 7.34 -1.58 -4.43
C ILE A 205 6.33 -0.60 -5.04
N ALA A 206 5.75 -0.93 -6.19
CA ALA A 206 4.71 -0.12 -6.81
C ALA A 206 3.48 0.00 -5.92
N PHE A 207 3.06 -1.10 -5.28
CA PHE A 207 2.03 -1.09 -4.26
C PHE A 207 2.42 -0.20 -3.08
N ALA A 208 3.64 -0.31 -2.57
CA ALA A 208 4.11 0.47 -1.42
C ALA A 208 4.17 1.99 -1.65
N TYR A 209 4.35 2.45 -2.89
CA TYR A 209 4.34 3.89 -3.22
C TYR A 209 3.01 4.41 -3.76
N MET A 210 2.02 3.55 -3.94
CA MET A 210 0.77 3.92 -4.61
C MET A 210 -0.13 4.78 -3.72
N CYS A 211 -0.31 6.03 -4.12
CA CYS A 211 -1.13 7.02 -3.39
C CYS A 211 -1.93 7.96 -4.31
N HIS A 212 -1.85 7.79 -5.64
CA HIS A 212 -2.46 8.69 -6.63
C HIS A 212 -3.98 8.77 -6.55
N HIS A 213 -4.66 7.72 -6.10
CA HIS A 213 -6.13 7.73 -5.96
C HIS A 213 -6.61 8.78 -4.93
N ASN A 214 -5.78 9.12 -3.94
CA ASN A 214 -6.07 10.15 -2.93
C ASN A 214 -5.56 11.55 -3.30
N SER A 215 -4.82 11.69 -4.40
CA SER A 215 -4.12 12.95 -4.76
C SER A 215 -5.08 14.13 -4.95
N PHE A 216 -6.16 13.95 -5.71
CA PHE A 216 -7.16 15.00 -5.95
C PHE A 216 -7.91 15.39 -4.66
N LEU A 217 -8.22 14.42 -3.81
CA LEU A 217 -8.88 14.66 -2.52
C LEU A 217 -7.99 15.51 -1.58
N LEU A 218 -6.71 15.14 -1.47
CA LEU A 218 -5.74 15.87 -0.65
C LEU A 218 -5.41 17.25 -1.23
N PHE A 219 -5.35 17.37 -2.55
CA PHE A 219 -5.16 18.66 -3.23
C PHE A 219 -6.36 19.58 -3.01
N ALA A 220 -7.60 19.08 -3.10
CA ALA A 220 -8.82 19.86 -2.82
C ALA A 220 -8.91 20.31 -1.35
N ALA A 221 -8.40 19.49 -0.42
CA ALA A 221 -8.40 19.81 1.00
C ALA A 221 -7.34 20.85 1.39
N LEU A 222 -6.33 21.08 0.55
CA LEU A 222 -5.23 22.02 0.78
C LEU A 222 -5.72 23.47 0.70
N LYS A 223 -5.38 24.28 1.70
CA LYS A 223 -5.65 25.72 1.69
C LYS A 223 -4.84 26.41 0.59
N ASP A 224 -5.51 27.24 -0.22
CA ASP A 224 -4.99 27.92 -1.41
C ASP A 224 -4.32 26.93 -2.39
N PRO A 225 -5.08 25.99 -2.96
CA PRO A 225 -4.52 24.90 -3.75
C PRO A 225 -3.91 25.44 -5.05
N THR A 226 -2.59 25.27 -5.19
CA THR A 226 -1.81 25.68 -6.36
C THR A 226 -0.78 24.60 -6.69
N GLN A 227 -0.37 24.50 -7.96
CA GLN A 227 0.66 23.54 -8.39
C GLN A 227 1.94 23.65 -7.54
N ARG A 228 2.40 24.87 -7.24
CA ARG A 228 3.62 25.09 -6.46
C ARG A 228 3.50 24.54 -5.03
N ARG A 229 2.33 24.68 -4.40
CA ARG A 229 2.11 24.14 -3.05
C ARG A 229 1.93 22.63 -3.08
N TRP A 230 1.25 22.10 -4.10
CA TRP A 230 1.16 20.65 -4.31
C TRP A 230 2.53 20.01 -4.47
N ASN A 231 3.39 20.55 -5.34
CA ASN A 231 4.76 20.06 -5.50
C ASN A 231 5.51 20.02 -4.17
N LYS A 232 5.40 21.05 -3.32
CA LYS A 232 6.02 21.03 -1.98
C LYS A 232 5.46 19.91 -1.09
N VAL A 233 4.14 19.73 -1.07
CA VAL A 233 3.49 18.64 -0.32
C VAL A 233 4.00 17.29 -0.82
N THR A 234 4.02 17.06 -2.13
CA THR A 234 4.52 15.84 -2.75
C THR A 234 5.98 15.58 -2.42
N HIS A 235 6.89 16.52 -2.69
CA HIS A 235 8.32 16.35 -2.46
C HIS A 235 8.65 16.05 -0.99
N ILE A 236 8.06 16.78 -0.04
CA ILE A 236 8.29 16.56 1.39
C ILE A 236 7.75 15.20 1.81
N SER A 237 6.53 14.86 1.36
CA SER A 237 5.88 13.61 1.75
C SER A 237 6.61 12.40 1.19
N LEU A 238 6.98 12.42 -0.10
CA LEU A 238 7.67 11.32 -0.76
C LEU A 238 9.10 11.16 -0.25
N ALA A 239 9.83 12.25 0.01
CA ALA A 239 11.17 12.16 0.58
C ALA A 239 11.14 11.51 1.98
N LEU A 240 10.23 11.94 2.86
CA LEU A 240 10.13 11.36 4.21
C LEU A 240 9.64 9.91 4.16
N SER A 241 8.62 9.61 3.36
CA SER A 241 8.13 8.25 3.18
C SER A 241 9.18 7.33 2.59
N CYS A 242 9.97 7.79 1.59
CA CYS A 242 11.08 7.03 1.03
C CYS A 242 12.13 6.69 2.09
N CYS A 243 12.52 7.65 2.93
CA CYS A 243 13.44 7.38 4.04
C CYS A 243 12.89 6.28 4.97
N ILE A 244 11.62 6.38 5.36
CA ILE A 244 10.99 5.39 6.25
C ILE A 244 10.92 4.02 5.57
N ILE A 245 10.46 3.95 4.32
CA ILE A 245 10.33 2.72 3.53
C ILE A 245 11.70 2.03 3.35
N VAL A 246 12.74 2.79 3.01
CA VAL A 246 14.11 2.26 2.86
C VAL A 246 14.63 1.73 4.18
N LEU A 247 14.43 2.43 5.30
CA LEU A 247 14.87 1.96 6.62
C LEU A 247 14.12 0.69 7.06
N PHE A 248 12.82 0.59 6.79
CA PHE A 248 12.06 -0.64 7.00
C PHE A 248 12.57 -1.80 6.14
N GLY A 249 12.84 -1.52 4.85
CA GLY A 249 13.40 -2.48 3.93
C GLY A 249 14.75 -3.01 4.39
N ILE A 250 15.69 -2.11 4.70
CA ILE A 250 17.02 -2.46 5.20
C ILE A 250 16.91 -3.21 6.52
N GLY A 251 16.17 -2.69 7.50
CA GLY A 251 16.07 -3.32 8.82
C GLY A 251 15.45 -4.71 8.76
N GLY A 252 14.40 -4.89 7.96
CA GLY A 252 13.78 -6.19 7.77
C GLY A 252 14.66 -7.17 6.97
N TYR A 253 15.35 -6.70 5.92
CA TYR A 253 16.22 -7.56 5.14
C TYR A 253 17.50 -7.93 5.89
N VAL A 254 18.16 -7.00 6.56
CA VAL A 254 19.38 -7.30 7.34
C VAL A 254 19.07 -8.27 8.48
N SER A 255 17.89 -8.17 9.10
CA SER A 255 17.47 -9.08 10.17
C SER A 255 17.20 -10.51 9.67
N PHE A 256 16.67 -10.67 8.46
CA PHE A 256 16.11 -11.97 8.01
C PHE A 256 16.70 -12.53 6.72
N ASN A 257 17.46 -11.75 5.96
CA ASN A 257 18.11 -12.11 4.71
C ASN A 257 17.14 -12.82 3.72
N VAL A 258 17.54 -13.98 3.23
CA VAL A 258 16.74 -14.81 2.31
C VAL A 258 15.46 -15.35 2.93
N TYR A 259 15.25 -15.18 4.23
CA TYR A 259 14.04 -15.59 4.92
C TYR A 259 12.96 -14.53 4.97
N SER A 260 13.21 -13.28 4.55
CA SER A 260 12.22 -12.20 4.56
C SER A 260 10.92 -12.63 3.85
N GLN A 261 9.82 -12.60 4.57
CA GLN A 261 8.47 -12.98 4.12
C GLN A 261 7.67 -11.76 3.67
N GLY A 262 6.60 -12.00 2.90
CA GLY A 262 5.73 -10.93 2.39
C GLY A 262 5.10 -10.07 3.49
N ASP A 263 4.87 -10.65 4.67
CA ASP A 263 4.64 -9.90 5.91
C ASP A 263 5.92 -9.94 6.76
N LEU A 264 6.57 -8.79 6.95
CA LEU A 264 7.73 -8.66 7.82
C LEU A 264 7.47 -9.20 9.24
N PHE A 265 6.24 -9.06 9.75
CA PHE A 265 5.91 -9.53 11.10
C PHE A 265 5.82 -11.05 11.21
N GLU A 266 5.72 -11.77 10.09
CA GLU A 266 5.77 -13.24 10.10
C GLU A 266 7.18 -13.76 10.46
N ASN A 267 8.22 -12.97 10.19
CA ASN A 267 9.60 -13.35 10.47
C ASN A 267 9.99 -13.31 11.94
N TYR A 268 9.35 -12.49 12.77
CA TYR A 268 9.64 -12.42 14.20
C TYR A 268 9.03 -13.62 14.95
N CYS A 269 9.69 -14.07 16.01
CA CYS A 269 9.19 -15.19 16.80
C CYS A 269 7.89 -14.83 17.55
N LYS A 270 6.99 -15.80 17.75
CA LYS A 270 5.76 -15.59 18.53
C LYS A 270 6.02 -15.33 20.01
N ASP A 271 7.13 -15.84 20.54
CA ASP A 271 7.53 -15.68 21.95
C ASP A 271 8.27 -14.36 22.23
N ASP A 272 8.52 -13.55 21.19
CA ASP A 272 9.06 -12.20 21.32
C ASP A 272 7.94 -11.21 21.68
N ASP A 273 7.84 -10.87 22.96
CA ASP A 273 6.80 -9.96 23.47
C ASP A 273 6.94 -8.53 22.93
N ILE A 274 8.14 -8.07 22.59
CA ILE A 274 8.34 -6.76 21.97
C ILE A 274 7.81 -6.79 20.52
N ALA A 275 8.06 -7.88 19.79
CA ALA A 275 7.49 -8.08 18.47
C ALA A 275 5.96 -8.16 18.52
N ASN A 276 5.38 -8.76 19.56
CA ASN A 276 3.94 -8.79 19.74
C ASN A 276 3.32 -7.41 20.01
N VAL A 277 4.03 -6.53 20.74
CA VAL A 277 3.62 -5.12 20.87
C VAL A 277 3.66 -4.41 19.51
N ALA A 278 4.73 -4.61 18.73
CA ALA A 278 4.83 -4.03 17.40
C ALA A 278 3.76 -4.56 16.43
N ARG A 279 3.42 -5.86 16.50
CA ARG A 279 2.28 -6.47 15.80
C ARG A 279 0.98 -5.74 16.13
N LEU A 280 0.65 -5.61 17.43
CA LEU A 280 -0.58 -4.91 17.86
C LEU A 280 -0.66 -3.46 17.39
N LEU A 281 0.44 -2.71 17.48
CA LEU A 281 0.53 -1.34 17.00
C LEU A 281 0.32 -1.25 15.48
N PHE A 282 0.90 -2.20 14.73
CA PHE A 282 0.73 -2.27 13.30
C PHE A 282 -0.71 -2.66 12.91
N THR A 283 -1.28 -3.70 13.54
CA THR A 283 -2.67 -4.10 13.35
C THR A 283 -3.62 -2.93 13.59
N LEU A 284 -3.41 -2.16 14.67
CA LEU A 284 -4.22 -0.98 14.96
C LEU A 284 -4.15 0.06 13.82
N THR A 285 -2.96 0.30 13.30
CA THR A 285 -2.75 1.22 12.17
C THR A 285 -3.48 0.74 10.91
N ILE A 286 -3.42 -0.55 10.61
CA ILE A 286 -4.13 -1.18 9.48
C ILE A 286 -5.66 -1.10 9.67
N MET A 287 -6.16 -1.39 10.87
CA MET A 287 -7.59 -1.27 11.19
C MET A 287 -8.10 0.18 11.07
N LEU A 288 -7.26 1.18 11.31
CA LEU A 288 -7.59 2.59 11.11
C LEU A 288 -7.47 3.06 9.65
N THR A 289 -6.68 2.35 8.84
CA THR A 289 -6.48 2.64 7.41
C THR A 289 -7.58 2.00 6.56
N TYR A 290 -8.06 0.81 6.95
CA TYR A 290 -9.12 0.07 6.24
C TYR A 290 -10.36 0.92 5.90
N PRO A 291 -10.95 1.71 6.83
CA PRO A 291 -12.14 2.53 6.54
C PRO A 291 -11.90 3.60 5.47
N ILE A 292 -10.66 4.07 5.34
CA ILE A 292 -10.28 5.08 4.33
C ILE A 292 -10.34 4.44 2.94
N GLU A 293 -9.73 3.27 2.77
CA GLU A 293 -9.80 2.52 1.50
C GLU A 293 -11.23 2.07 1.18
N CYS A 294 -12.00 1.67 2.19
CA CYS A 294 -13.42 1.35 2.03
C CYS A 294 -14.23 2.57 1.55
N PHE A 295 -13.91 3.75 2.06
CA PHE A 295 -14.54 5.00 1.62
C PHE A 295 -14.21 5.31 0.16
N VAL A 296 -12.93 5.24 -0.23
CA VAL A 296 -12.50 5.45 -1.62
C VAL A 296 -13.19 4.46 -2.55
N THR A 297 -13.19 3.17 -2.19
CA THR A 297 -13.83 2.11 -2.96
C THR A 297 -15.33 2.40 -3.16
N ARG A 298 -16.02 2.83 -2.09
CA ARG A 298 -17.44 3.18 -2.15
C ARG A 298 -17.69 4.43 -3.00
N GLU A 299 -16.86 5.46 -2.87
CA GLU A 299 -16.96 6.69 -3.67
C GLU A 299 -16.80 6.38 -5.17
N VAL A 300 -15.87 5.52 -5.54
CA VAL A 300 -15.67 5.06 -6.93
C VAL A 300 -16.92 4.36 -7.46
N LEU A 301 -17.53 3.47 -6.66
CA LEU A 301 -18.78 2.80 -7.06
C LEU A 301 -19.97 3.78 -7.14
N ASP A 302 -20.10 4.71 -6.21
CA ASP A 302 -21.12 5.74 -6.24
C ASP A 302 -20.98 6.62 -7.52
N ASN A 303 -19.76 7.02 -7.86
CA ASN A 303 -19.47 7.76 -9.09
C ASN A 303 -19.66 6.93 -10.36
N ALA A 304 -19.46 5.60 -10.31
CA ALA A 304 -19.65 4.73 -11.46
C ALA A 304 -21.12 4.50 -11.80
N PHE A 305 -21.96 4.25 -10.78
CA PHE A 305 -23.32 3.73 -10.96
C PHE A 305 -24.41 4.75 -10.63
N PHE A 306 -24.13 5.77 -9.83
CA PHE A 306 -25.15 6.66 -9.26
C PHE A 306 -24.96 8.15 -9.59
N VAL A 307 -24.27 8.45 -10.70
CA VAL A 307 -24.01 9.83 -11.19
C VAL A 307 -25.29 10.68 -11.13
N THR A 308 -25.27 11.70 -10.27
CA THR A 308 -26.22 12.84 -10.20
C THR A 308 -27.71 12.59 -9.97
N ARG A 309 -28.22 11.34 -9.92
CA ARG A 309 -29.68 11.12 -9.84
C ARG A 309 -30.26 11.00 -8.43
N PHE A 310 -29.49 10.57 -7.43
CA PHE A 310 -30.03 10.41 -6.06
C PHE A 310 -28.99 10.68 -4.97
N PRO A 311 -29.27 11.57 -3.99
CA PRO A 311 -28.39 11.76 -2.85
C PRO A 311 -28.14 10.44 -2.10
N SER A 312 -26.95 10.37 -1.52
CA SER A 312 -26.51 9.53 -0.40
C SER A 312 -27.56 9.00 0.60
N ASN A 313 -28.49 8.09 0.27
CA ASN A 313 -29.40 7.57 1.30
C ASN A 313 -28.65 6.62 2.25
N LEU A 314 -29.04 6.60 3.53
CA LEU A 314 -28.36 5.83 4.57
C LEU A 314 -28.34 4.33 4.26
N VAL A 315 -29.41 3.83 3.65
CA VAL A 315 -29.55 2.42 3.24
C VAL A 315 -28.50 2.04 2.21
N ARG A 316 -28.31 2.84 1.15
CA ARG A 316 -27.26 2.60 0.13
C ARG A 316 -25.87 2.63 0.76
N HIS A 317 -25.61 3.60 1.63
CA HIS A 317 -24.34 3.67 2.37
C HIS A 317 -24.06 2.38 3.15
N ILE A 318 -25.05 1.88 3.90
CA ILE A 318 -24.91 0.65 4.68
C ILE A 318 -24.72 -0.57 3.77
N ILE A 319 -25.57 -0.75 2.75
CA ILE A 319 -25.52 -1.90 1.84
C ILE A 319 -24.17 -1.96 1.10
N MET A 320 -23.72 -0.83 0.54
CA MET A 320 -22.44 -0.78 -0.19
C MET A 320 -21.27 -1.09 0.74
N THR A 321 -21.28 -0.55 1.96
CA THR A 321 -20.22 -0.82 2.95
C THR A 321 -20.21 -2.29 3.36
N LEU A 322 -21.37 -2.88 3.64
CA LEU A 322 -21.49 -4.30 3.95
C LEU A 322 -21.01 -5.17 2.78
N PHE A 323 -21.42 -4.84 1.56
CA PHE A 323 -20.98 -5.55 0.36
C PHE A 323 -19.46 -5.52 0.20
N ILE A 324 -18.83 -4.35 0.31
CA ILE A 324 -17.38 -4.20 0.21
C ILE A 324 -16.68 -5.01 1.32
N VAL A 325 -17.06 -4.83 2.58
CA VAL A 325 -16.40 -5.50 3.71
C VAL A 325 -16.57 -7.02 3.68
N LEU A 326 -17.76 -7.52 3.33
CA LEU A 326 -18.01 -8.96 3.28
C LEU A 326 -17.27 -9.62 2.11
N THR A 327 -17.19 -8.94 0.96
CA THR A 327 -16.48 -9.48 -0.22
C THR A 327 -14.97 -9.46 -0.02
N THR A 328 -14.37 -8.38 0.47
CA THR A 328 -12.94 -8.35 0.80
C THR A 328 -12.58 -9.38 1.88
N PHE A 329 -13.46 -9.58 2.88
CA PHE A 329 -13.31 -10.66 3.85
C PHE A 329 -13.29 -12.03 3.14
N ALA A 330 -14.28 -12.34 2.32
CA ALA A 330 -14.36 -13.62 1.61
C ALA A 330 -13.12 -13.88 0.75
N PHE A 331 -12.64 -12.87 0.00
CA PHE A 331 -11.41 -13.02 -0.79
C PHE A 331 -10.16 -13.17 0.08
N SER A 332 -10.08 -12.51 1.23
CA SER A 332 -8.95 -12.68 2.15
C SER A 332 -8.84 -14.10 2.73
N THR A 333 -9.93 -14.85 2.80
CA THR A 333 -9.88 -16.26 3.23
C THR A 333 -9.41 -17.23 2.13
N LEU A 334 -9.31 -16.76 0.88
CA LEU A 334 -8.86 -17.59 -0.24
C LEU A 334 -7.33 -17.59 -0.41
N THR A 335 -6.61 -16.75 0.33
CA THR A 335 -5.16 -16.62 0.19
C THR A 335 -4.47 -16.35 1.52
N ASP A 336 -3.32 -16.99 1.67
CA ASP A 336 -2.40 -16.76 2.79
C ASP A 336 -1.08 -16.13 2.31
N CYS A 337 -1.00 -15.84 1.01
CA CYS A 337 0.19 -15.35 0.35
C CYS A 337 0.19 -13.82 0.26
N LEU A 338 0.50 -13.12 1.37
CA LEU A 338 0.53 -11.65 1.33
C LEU A 338 1.41 -11.12 0.18
N GLY A 339 2.61 -11.68 -0.01
CA GLY A 339 3.54 -11.25 -1.07
C GLY A 339 2.95 -11.29 -2.48
N ILE A 340 2.17 -12.34 -2.81
CA ILE A 340 1.50 -12.47 -4.13
C ILE A 340 0.39 -11.44 -4.26
N VAL A 341 -0.40 -11.21 -3.20
CA VAL A 341 -1.46 -10.19 -3.20
C VAL A 341 -0.88 -8.80 -3.44
N LEU A 342 0.24 -8.48 -2.78
CA LEU A 342 0.93 -7.19 -2.93
C LEU A 342 1.51 -7.03 -4.35
N GLU A 343 2.17 -8.06 -4.87
CA GLU A 343 2.72 -8.09 -6.23
C GLU A 343 1.62 -7.85 -7.28
N LEU A 344 0.55 -8.65 -7.20
CA LEU A 344 -0.56 -8.62 -8.16
C LEU A 344 -1.24 -7.25 -8.16
N ASN A 345 -1.50 -6.68 -6.97
CA ASN A 345 -2.09 -5.35 -6.88
C ASN A 345 -1.17 -4.28 -7.47
N GLY A 346 0.12 -4.39 -7.19
CA GLY A 346 1.15 -3.50 -7.72
C GLY A 346 1.19 -3.48 -9.24
N VAL A 347 1.22 -4.64 -9.87
CA VAL A 347 1.35 -4.79 -11.31
C VAL A 347 0.05 -4.49 -12.05
N LEU A 348 -1.08 -5.05 -11.59
CA LEU A 348 -2.36 -4.93 -12.31
C LEU A 348 -3.06 -3.58 -12.09
N ALA A 349 -2.92 -3.00 -10.90
CA ALA A 349 -3.68 -1.82 -10.52
C ALA A 349 -2.77 -0.61 -10.29
N ALA A 350 -1.77 -0.72 -9.41
CA ALA A 350 -0.95 0.41 -9.05
C ALA A 350 -0.17 0.97 -10.24
N ILE A 351 0.53 0.13 -11.03
CA ILE A 351 1.36 0.62 -12.13
C ILE A 351 0.55 1.38 -13.21
N PRO A 352 -0.56 0.82 -13.73
CA PRO A 352 -1.41 1.56 -14.65
C PRO A 352 -1.95 2.87 -14.05
N LEU A 353 -2.41 2.82 -12.80
CA LEU A 353 -3.07 3.94 -12.13
C LEU A 353 -2.10 5.07 -11.74
N ALA A 354 -0.88 4.73 -11.33
CA ALA A 354 0.16 5.65 -10.85
C ALA A 354 1.13 6.12 -11.91
N TYR A 355 1.43 5.34 -12.95
CA TYR A 355 2.54 5.67 -13.86
C TYR A 355 2.06 5.82 -15.29
N ILE A 356 1.19 4.93 -15.77
CA ILE A 356 0.73 4.96 -17.17
C ILE A 356 -0.29 6.08 -17.37
N LEU A 357 -1.38 6.09 -16.58
CA LEU A 357 -2.48 7.04 -16.78
C LEU A 357 -2.11 8.50 -16.49
N PRO A 358 -1.35 8.84 -15.44
CA PRO A 358 -0.90 10.21 -15.23
C PRO A 358 0.00 10.72 -16.36
N ALA A 359 0.90 9.87 -16.84
CA ALA A 359 1.77 10.21 -17.96
C ALA A 359 0.97 10.38 -19.26
N ALA A 360 0.08 9.44 -19.58
CA ALA A 360 -0.73 9.47 -20.79
C ALA A 360 -1.68 10.68 -20.81
N THR A 361 -2.33 11.01 -19.68
CA THR A 361 -3.17 12.22 -19.55
C THR A 361 -2.33 13.48 -19.72
N TYR A 362 -1.17 13.57 -19.07
CA TYR A 362 -0.27 14.71 -19.22
C TYR A 362 0.19 14.93 -20.67
N LEU A 363 0.62 13.87 -21.35
CA LEU A 363 1.05 13.92 -22.74
C LEU A 363 -0.05 14.41 -23.70
N LYS A 364 -1.30 14.08 -23.39
CA LYS A 364 -2.49 14.45 -24.17
C LYS A 364 -2.93 15.89 -23.91
N VAL A 365 -2.85 16.35 -22.66
CA VAL A 365 -3.33 17.68 -22.22
C VAL A 365 -2.31 18.78 -22.47
N GLU A 366 -1.02 18.52 -22.22
CA GLU A 366 0.04 19.52 -22.41
C GLU A 366 0.22 19.81 -23.92
N ASN A 367 0.41 21.07 -24.29
CA ASN A 367 0.61 21.46 -25.69
C ASN A 367 2.04 21.13 -26.17
N GLY A 368 2.21 20.97 -27.49
CA GLY A 368 3.51 20.75 -28.12
C GLY A 368 3.83 19.30 -28.51
N PRO A 369 4.94 19.08 -29.23
CA PRO A 369 5.29 17.78 -29.80
C PRO A 369 5.65 16.76 -28.73
N LEU A 370 5.33 15.48 -28.98
CA LEU A 370 5.58 14.37 -28.05
C LEU A 370 7.06 14.20 -27.66
N LEU A 371 7.98 14.50 -28.58
CA LEU A 371 9.43 14.42 -28.36
C LEU A 371 10.03 15.73 -27.78
N SER A 372 9.21 16.64 -27.24
CA SER A 372 9.73 17.80 -26.52
C SER A 372 10.39 17.39 -25.20
N TRP A 373 11.42 18.11 -24.77
CA TRP A 373 12.12 17.87 -23.49
C TRP A 373 11.20 17.83 -22.26
N ALA A 374 10.06 18.52 -22.31
CA ALA A 374 9.06 18.49 -21.25
C ALA A 374 8.23 17.18 -21.23
N LYS A 375 8.01 16.55 -22.39
CA LYS A 375 7.17 15.36 -22.57
C LYS A 375 7.94 14.05 -22.57
N ILE A 376 9.24 14.06 -22.89
CA ILE A 376 10.09 12.86 -22.90
C ILE A 376 10.01 12.08 -21.56
N PRO A 377 10.12 12.71 -20.37
CA PRO A 377 10.07 11.95 -19.12
C PRO A 377 8.70 11.27 -18.90
N ALA A 378 7.60 11.93 -19.25
CA ALA A 378 6.27 11.32 -19.19
C ALA A 378 6.12 10.18 -20.21
N LEU A 379 6.65 10.34 -21.42
CA LEU A 379 6.63 9.28 -22.42
C LEU A 379 7.41 8.04 -21.95
N MET A 380 8.61 8.24 -21.39
CA MET A 380 9.40 7.16 -20.81
C MET A 380 8.64 6.48 -19.67
N LEU A 381 8.02 7.25 -18.77
CA LEU A 381 7.22 6.71 -17.68
C LEU A 381 6.05 5.85 -18.17
N ALA A 382 5.31 6.31 -19.20
CA ALA A 382 4.20 5.56 -19.77
C ALA A 382 4.65 4.25 -20.44
N VAL A 383 5.72 4.30 -21.24
CA VAL A 383 6.24 3.13 -21.97
C VAL A 383 6.86 2.11 -21.02
N CYS A 384 7.71 2.55 -20.08
CA CYS A 384 8.29 1.67 -19.06
C CYS A 384 7.21 1.09 -18.15
N GLY A 385 6.23 1.89 -17.73
CA GLY A 385 5.09 1.42 -16.95
C GLY A 385 4.29 0.34 -17.68
N ALA A 386 4.02 0.52 -18.97
CA ALA A 386 3.33 -0.50 -19.78
C ALA A 386 4.14 -1.79 -19.91
N ALA A 387 5.45 -1.69 -20.17
CA ALA A 387 6.33 -2.85 -20.25
C ALA A 387 6.36 -3.64 -18.92
N VAL A 388 6.51 -2.93 -17.80
CA VAL A 388 6.51 -3.54 -16.46
C VAL A 388 5.16 -4.18 -16.14
N ALA A 389 4.03 -3.51 -16.44
CA ALA A 389 2.70 -4.07 -16.21
C ALA A 389 2.48 -5.37 -16.98
N ILE A 390 2.87 -5.41 -18.26
CA ILE A 390 2.74 -6.60 -19.12
C ILE A 390 3.66 -7.72 -18.61
N CYS A 391 4.95 -7.44 -18.42
CA CYS A 391 5.91 -8.44 -17.95
C CYS A 391 5.53 -8.98 -16.56
N GLY A 392 5.13 -8.11 -15.64
CA GLY A 392 4.66 -8.49 -14.32
C GLY A 392 3.43 -9.37 -14.37
N THR A 393 2.44 -9.04 -15.20
CA THR A 393 1.20 -9.82 -15.28
C THR A 393 1.50 -11.24 -15.76
N VAL A 394 2.39 -11.38 -16.74
CA VAL A 394 2.84 -12.69 -17.24
C VAL A 394 3.53 -13.47 -16.13
N VAL A 395 4.48 -12.85 -15.40
CA VAL A 395 5.19 -13.51 -14.29
C VAL A 395 4.23 -13.96 -13.19
N SER A 396 3.32 -13.08 -12.74
CA SER A 396 2.37 -13.42 -11.68
C SER A 396 1.42 -14.56 -12.09
N ILE A 397 0.98 -14.61 -13.35
CA ILE A 397 0.16 -15.73 -13.87
C ILE A 397 0.95 -17.03 -13.86
N LEU A 398 2.22 -16.99 -14.28
CA LEU A 398 3.08 -18.18 -14.28
C LEU A 398 3.32 -18.69 -12.86
N ASP A 399 3.56 -17.82 -11.88
CA ASP A 399 3.73 -18.21 -10.48
C ASP A 399 2.48 -18.84 -9.88
N ILE A 400 1.30 -18.25 -10.14
CA ILE A 400 0.02 -18.83 -9.71
C ILE A 400 -0.17 -20.22 -10.33
N SER A 401 0.15 -20.37 -11.62
CA SER A 401 0.05 -21.67 -12.31
C SER A 401 1.05 -22.72 -11.83
N ALA A 402 2.22 -22.28 -11.34
CA ALA A 402 3.26 -23.15 -10.79
C ALA A 402 2.94 -23.61 -9.35
N GLY A 403 1.86 -23.12 -8.75
CA GLY A 403 1.41 -23.54 -7.42
C GLY A 403 2.36 -23.12 -6.31
N VAL A 404 2.89 -21.89 -6.37
CA VAL A 404 3.76 -21.35 -5.31
C VAL A 404 3.08 -21.48 -3.95
N SER A 405 3.60 -22.36 -3.10
CA SER A 405 3.10 -22.61 -1.75
C SER A 405 3.58 -21.51 -0.81
N CYS A 406 2.67 -20.82 -0.15
CA CYS A 406 3.01 -19.94 0.98
C CYS A 406 2.78 -20.68 2.29
N SER A 407 3.62 -20.38 3.28
CA SER A 407 3.44 -20.83 4.66
C SER A 407 3.09 -19.62 5.51
N HIS A 408 2.05 -19.74 6.31
CA HIS A 408 1.60 -18.71 7.26
C HIS A 408 1.48 -19.33 8.65
N GLY A 409 1.68 -18.55 9.70
CA GLY A 409 1.47 -19.01 11.09
C GLY A 409 2.47 -20.05 11.60
N ALA A 410 3.38 -20.55 10.75
CA ALA A 410 4.49 -21.38 11.16
C ALA A 410 5.59 -20.52 11.82
N ASP A 411 6.18 -21.04 12.89
CA ASP A 411 7.37 -20.42 13.46
C ASP A 411 8.56 -20.64 12.54
N MET A 412 9.37 -19.60 12.38
CA MET A 412 10.62 -19.68 11.63
C MET A 412 11.57 -20.63 12.35
N HIS A 413 12.37 -21.39 11.60
CA HIS A 413 13.29 -22.39 12.16
C HIS A 413 14.21 -21.84 13.26
N TYR A 414 14.71 -20.60 13.12
CA TYR A 414 15.53 -19.91 14.12
C TYR A 414 14.78 -19.51 15.40
N CYS A 415 13.45 -19.62 15.42
CA CYS A 415 12.63 -19.45 16.63
C CYS A 415 12.47 -20.74 17.45
N ILE A 416 12.77 -21.90 16.86
CA ILE A 416 12.55 -23.22 17.48
C ILE A 416 13.84 -23.75 18.13
N VAL A 417 15.01 -23.31 17.66
CA VAL A 417 16.29 -23.70 18.25
C VAL A 417 16.48 -22.94 19.57
N PRO A 418 16.62 -23.63 20.73
CA PRO A 418 16.96 -22.95 21.97
C PRO A 418 18.32 -22.27 21.81
N ALA A 419 18.50 -21.12 22.44
CA ALA A 419 19.79 -20.41 22.57
C ALA A 419 20.83 -21.19 23.42
N ALA A 420 20.88 -22.51 23.30
CA ALA A 420 21.73 -23.41 24.07
C ALA A 420 23.01 -23.85 23.33
N ASN A 421 23.24 -23.43 22.09
CA ASN A 421 24.44 -23.79 21.31
C ASN A 421 25.24 -22.59 20.75
N ILE A 422 25.23 -21.43 21.43
CA ILE A 422 26.12 -20.29 21.10
C ILE A 422 27.28 -20.15 22.10
N THR A 423 27.58 -21.20 22.87
CA THR A 423 28.81 -21.25 23.67
C THR A 423 29.44 -22.63 23.60
N THR A 424 30.31 -22.83 22.61
CA THR A 424 31.63 -23.46 22.75
C THR A 424 32.55 -22.95 21.67
#